data_AF-A0A7E5VS28-F1
#
_entry.id   AF-A0A7E5VS28-F1
#
_cell.length_a   1.000
_cell.length_b   1.000
_cell.length_c   1.000
_cell.angle_alpha   90.00
_cell.angle_beta   90.00
_cell.angle_gamma   90.00
#
_symmetry.space_group_name_H-M   'P 1'
#
loop_
_entity.id
_entity.type
_entity.pdbx_description
1 polymer ?
#
loop_
_entity_poly.entity_id
_entity_poly.type
_entity_poly.pdbx_seq_one_letter_code
_entity_poly.pdbx_strand_id
1 'polypeptide(L)'
;MILETLFLIIGLTDLYKIGSYALTSKKMRPEKPLLEDYNLKPEEINRIKNYLQSMHHYSDDQSPRMRDPSSYCRSFRTCYECVKSMWFPCGWCHNYGCTDNPEKLCPYAETVAEKSNLTGEVKACPHIYHDGPITVPAGVRIDLKVKLFAPDPIIYDKEIICQIKVQGKLSHLKGLLLNNVVYCYPVVLNSDATQYGDSDDGTLRLVWGGAQPYSNELPLEVYKCEILGMDCES
;
A
#
# COMPACT_ATOMS: atom_id res chain seq x y z
N MET A 1 -24.01 -61.01 -4.10
CA MET A 1 -25.21 -61.50 -3.40
C MET A 1 -24.85 -61.65 -1.92
N ILE A 2 -25.52 -60.86 -1.07
CA ILE A 2 -26.04 -61.25 0.27
C ILE A 2 -24.97 -61.70 1.29
N LEU A 3 -24.85 -61.21 2.53
CA LEU A 3 -25.55 -60.23 3.37
C LEU A 3 -24.79 -60.28 4.72
N GLU A 4 -24.65 -59.11 5.34
CA GLU A 4 -24.64 -58.80 6.79
C GLU A 4 -24.23 -59.87 7.83
N THR A 5 -23.54 -59.56 8.92
CA THR A 5 -23.99 -58.68 10.01
C THR A 5 -22.90 -58.73 11.09
N LEU A 6 -22.50 -57.57 11.63
CA LEU A 6 -22.41 -57.28 13.07
C LEU A 6 -21.67 -55.95 13.21
N PHE A 7 -22.36 -54.92 13.67
CA PHE A 7 -22.02 -54.15 14.87
C PHE A 7 -23.11 -53.08 15.05
N LEU A 8 -24.12 -53.48 15.82
CA LEU A 8 -25.12 -52.64 16.50
C LEU A 8 -24.64 -52.66 17.97
N ILE A 9 -24.33 -51.54 18.61
CA ILE A 9 -25.19 -50.61 19.38
C ILE A 9 -24.18 -49.53 19.86
N ILE A 10 -24.37 -48.22 19.69
CA ILE A 10 -25.13 -47.24 20.49
C ILE A 10 -25.30 -46.04 19.52
N GLY A 11 -26.47 -45.49 19.20
CA GLY A 11 -27.58 -45.12 20.06
C GLY A 11 -27.72 -43.59 20.07
N LEU A 12 -28.28 -43.05 18.97
CA LEU A 12 -29.07 -41.81 18.82
C LEU A 12 -28.63 -40.56 19.61
N THR A 13 -28.13 -39.54 18.89
CA THR A 13 -28.81 -38.24 18.67
C THR A 13 -27.97 -37.38 17.73
N ASP A 14 -28.26 -37.43 16.42
CA ASP A 14 -27.94 -36.36 15.47
C ASP A 14 -29.26 -35.70 15.08
N LEU A 15 -29.49 -34.49 15.59
CA LEU A 15 -30.46 -33.55 15.06
C LEU A 15 -29.87 -32.14 15.20
N TYR A 16 -29.65 -31.51 14.06
CA TYR A 16 -29.66 -30.06 13.85
C TYR A 16 -28.60 -29.23 14.60
N LYS A 17 -27.43 -29.05 13.97
CA LYS A 17 -26.55 -27.91 14.21
C LYS A 17 -26.85 -26.81 13.17
N ILE A 18 -27.81 -25.94 13.50
CA ILE A 18 -27.91 -24.59 12.94
C ILE A 18 -27.98 -23.65 14.13
N GLY A 19 -26.97 -22.79 14.25
CA GLY A 19 -26.84 -21.84 15.36
C GLY A 19 -25.82 -20.77 15.02
N SER A 20 -26.36 -19.62 14.59
CA SER A 20 -25.69 -18.36 14.34
C SER A 20 -25.17 -17.74 15.65
N TYR A 21 -23.86 -17.43 15.74
CA TYR A 21 -23.29 -16.53 16.76
C TYR A 21 -22.05 -15.87 16.14
N ALA A 22 -22.13 -14.64 15.62
CA ALA A 22 -22.06 -13.38 16.34
C ALA A 22 -20.83 -13.29 17.28
N LEU A 23 -19.82 -12.54 16.79
CA LEU A 23 -18.91 -11.66 17.53
C LEU A 23 -18.58 -12.02 18.99
N THR A 24 -17.35 -12.49 19.24
CA THR A 24 -16.72 -12.35 20.55
C THR A 24 -15.37 -11.65 20.42
N SER A 25 -15.42 -10.33 20.54
CA SER A 25 -14.30 -9.50 21.00
C SER A 25 -13.82 -10.03 22.36
N LYS A 26 -12.51 -10.13 22.56
CA LYS A 26 -11.90 -10.52 23.82
C LYS A 26 -12.35 -9.53 24.91
N LYS A 27 -13.09 -10.07 25.88
CA LYS A 27 -13.60 -9.42 27.08
C LYS A 27 -12.45 -8.79 27.86
N MET A 28 -12.26 -7.48 27.71
CA MET A 28 -11.51 -6.68 28.68
C MET A 28 -12.24 -6.79 30.01
N ARG A 29 -11.55 -7.21 31.07
CA ARG A 29 -12.14 -7.35 32.40
C ARG A 29 -12.64 -5.98 32.86
N PRO A 30 -13.83 -5.88 33.48
CA PRO A 30 -14.23 -4.64 34.14
C PRO A 30 -13.31 -4.45 35.34
N GLU A 31 -12.48 -3.41 35.27
CA GLU A 31 -11.81 -2.90 36.45
C GLU A 31 -12.91 -2.45 37.43
N LYS A 32 -12.82 -2.95 38.66
CA LYS A 32 -13.81 -2.73 39.71
C LYS A 32 -13.93 -1.20 39.92
N PRO A 33 -15.11 -0.58 39.83
CA PRO A 33 -15.21 0.84 40.09
C PRO A 33 -14.83 1.07 41.55
N LEU A 34 -13.79 1.88 41.77
CA LEU A 34 -13.51 2.51 43.06
C LEU A 34 -14.64 3.50 43.32
N LEU A 35 -15.79 2.99 43.76
CA LEU A 35 -16.83 3.81 44.38
C LEU A 35 -16.45 3.93 45.87
N GLU A 36 -15.42 4.74 46.14
CA GLU A 36 -15.30 5.36 47.44
C GLU A 36 -16.23 6.57 47.49
N ASP A 37 -16.92 6.65 48.61
CA ASP A 37 -18.07 7.48 48.93
C ASP A 37 -17.77 8.99 48.84
N TYR A 38 -17.78 9.55 47.63
CA TYR A 38 -17.82 11.00 47.45
C TYR A 38 -19.25 11.47 47.67
N ASN A 39 -19.53 11.97 48.87
CA ASN A 39 -20.70 12.80 49.16
C ASN A 39 -20.56 14.13 48.40
N LEU A 40 -20.80 14.10 47.07
CA LEU A 40 -20.80 15.29 46.23
C LEU A 40 -21.92 16.23 46.67
N LYS A 41 -21.59 17.49 46.85
CA LYS A 41 -22.56 18.52 47.19
C LYS A 41 -23.55 18.70 46.01
N PRO A 42 -24.80 19.11 46.27
CA PRO A 42 -25.80 19.32 45.22
C PRO A 42 -25.33 20.25 44.09
N GLU A 43 -24.46 21.21 44.41
CA GLU A 43 -23.85 22.11 43.43
C GLU A 43 -22.86 21.42 42.48
N GLU A 44 -22.12 20.43 42.96
CA GLU A 44 -21.17 19.66 42.16
C GLU A 44 -21.92 18.70 41.23
N ILE A 45 -23.02 18.10 41.70
CA ILE A 45 -23.93 17.30 40.88
C ILE A 45 -24.55 18.16 39.78
N ASN A 46 -24.96 19.40 40.09
CA ASN A 46 -25.49 20.32 39.09
C ASN A 46 -24.42 20.77 38.08
N ARG A 47 -23.16 20.95 38.51
CA ARG A 47 -22.04 21.21 37.60
C ARG A 47 -21.78 20.04 36.66
N ILE A 48 -21.79 18.81 37.16
CA ILE A 48 -21.60 17.61 36.35
C ILE A 48 -22.79 17.45 35.38
N LYS A 49 -24.03 17.67 35.83
CA LYS A 49 -25.21 17.64 34.95
C LYS A 49 -25.16 18.70 33.87
N ASN A 50 -24.78 19.93 34.20
CA ASN A 50 -24.63 21.00 33.22
C ASN A 50 -23.49 20.72 32.23
N TYR A 51 -22.40 20.10 32.70
CA TYR A 51 -21.30 19.65 31.85
C TYR A 51 -21.75 18.54 30.89
N LEU A 52 -22.46 17.52 31.38
CA LEU A 52 -23.02 16.45 30.53
C LEU A 52 -24.10 16.98 29.57
N GLN A 53 -24.93 17.94 30.00
CA GLN A 53 -25.88 18.62 29.12
C GLN A 53 -25.19 19.47 28.04
N SER A 54 -24.08 20.13 28.36
CA SER A 54 -23.26 20.83 27.35
C SER A 54 -22.62 19.87 26.34
N MET A 55 -22.34 18.63 26.75
CA MET A 55 -21.85 17.57 25.85
C MET A 55 -22.98 16.99 24.98
N HIS A 56 -24.20 16.87 25.52
CA HIS A 56 -25.37 16.41 24.76
C HIS A 56 -25.94 17.47 23.80
N HIS A 57 -25.76 18.76 24.08
CA HIS A 57 -26.09 19.82 23.11
C HIS A 57 -25.06 19.99 21.99
N TYR A 58 -23.94 19.25 22.02
CA TYR A 58 -22.96 19.20 20.94
C TYR A 58 -23.29 18.09 19.91
N SER A 59 -24.54 17.62 19.87
CA SER A 59 -24.97 16.53 18.99
C SER A 59 -26.26 16.86 18.22
N ASP A 60 -26.42 18.10 17.78
CA ASP A 60 -27.30 18.39 16.64
C ASP A 60 -26.72 19.53 15.79
N ASP A 61 -26.42 19.21 14.54
CA ASP A 61 -26.24 20.11 13.39
C ASP A 61 -24.93 20.90 13.18
N GLN A 62 -23.81 20.57 13.85
CA GLN A 62 -22.48 21.08 13.42
C GLN A 62 -21.38 20.02 13.50
N SER A 63 -21.53 18.92 12.75
CA SER A 63 -20.35 18.41 12.07
C SER A 63 -19.81 19.55 11.21
N PRO A 64 -18.51 19.90 11.25
CA PRO A 64 -17.96 20.85 10.29
C PRO A 64 -18.36 20.32 8.92
N ARG A 65 -19.27 21.03 8.20
CA ARG A 65 -19.67 20.63 6.85
C ARG A 65 -18.38 20.48 6.07
N MET A 66 -18.00 19.23 5.82
CA MET A 66 -16.77 18.92 5.15
C MET A 66 -16.89 19.59 3.79
N ARG A 67 -16.09 20.63 3.55
CA ARG A 67 -16.06 21.33 2.26
C ARG A 67 -15.80 20.26 1.23
N ASP A 68 -16.81 19.98 0.40
CA ASP A 68 -16.81 19.07 -0.74
C ASP A 68 -15.60 18.09 -0.76
N PRO A 69 -15.77 16.83 -0.29
CA PRO A 69 -14.71 15.83 -0.24
C PRO A 69 -13.94 15.69 -1.56
N SER A 70 -14.61 15.94 -2.69
CA SER A 70 -14.02 15.90 -4.03
C SER A 70 -12.91 16.94 -4.21
N SER A 71 -13.03 18.13 -3.60
CA SER A 71 -12.02 19.18 -3.63
C SER A 71 -10.75 18.78 -2.88
N TYR A 72 -10.89 17.98 -1.82
CA TYR A 72 -9.77 17.51 -1.02
C TYR A 72 -9.03 16.37 -1.73
N CYS A 73 -9.73 15.36 -2.26
CA CYS A 73 -9.09 14.27 -2.99
C CYS A 73 -8.27 14.79 -4.17
N ARG A 74 -8.82 15.74 -4.95
CA ARG A 74 -8.12 16.36 -6.09
C ARG A 74 -6.87 17.16 -5.72
N SER A 75 -6.65 17.49 -4.45
CA SER A 75 -5.45 18.20 -4.00
C SER A 75 -4.21 17.29 -3.99
N PHE A 76 -4.40 15.98 -3.86
CA PHE A 76 -3.31 15.00 -3.88
C PHE A 76 -2.83 14.76 -5.30
N ARG A 77 -1.49 14.76 -5.46
CA ARG A 77 -0.87 14.62 -6.77
C ARG A 77 -0.32 13.22 -6.99
N THR A 78 0.08 12.54 -5.93
CA THR A 78 0.57 11.15 -6.00
C THR A 78 -0.50 10.15 -5.57
N CYS A 79 -0.38 8.93 -6.11
CA CYS A 79 -1.16 7.79 -5.61
C CYS A 79 -0.98 7.63 -4.10
N TYR A 80 0.27 7.61 -3.61
CA TYR A 80 0.57 7.41 -2.19
C TYR A 80 -0.07 8.45 -1.27
N GLU A 81 -0.02 9.74 -1.61
CA GLU A 81 -0.70 10.79 -0.84
C GLU A 81 -2.21 10.57 -0.81
N CYS A 82 -2.80 10.25 -1.97
CA CYS A 82 -4.23 10.04 -2.14
C CYS A 82 -4.76 8.93 -1.23
N VAL A 83 -4.12 7.76 -1.30
CA VAL A 83 -4.60 6.55 -0.64
C VAL A 83 -4.17 6.45 0.83
N LYS A 84 -3.09 7.16 1.23
CA LYS A 84 -2.67 7.24 2.65
C LYS A 84 -3.51 8.24 3.45
N SER A 85 -4.34 9.04 2.80
CA SER A 85 -5.22 10.01 3.46
C SER A 85 -6.24 9.29 4.36
N MET A 86 -5.97 9.26 5.67
CA MET A 86 -6.86 8.60 6.64
C MET A 86 -8.19 9.33 6.86
N TRP A 87 -8.24 10.63 6.53
CA TRP A 87 -9.34 11.52 6.88
C TRP A 87 -10.46 11.54 5.83
N PHE A 88 -10.17 11.11 4.60
CA PHE A 88 -11.09 11.17 3.47
C PHE A 88 -11.04 9.86 2.67
N PRO A 89 -12.18 9.26 2.29
CA PRO A 89 -12.21 8.02 1.53
C PRO A 89 -11.90 8.27 0.05
N CYS A 90 -10.66 8.68 -0.25
CA CYS A 90 -10.18 8.89 -1.61
C CYS A 90 -9.63 7.58 -2.20
N GLY A 91 -9.74 7.43 -3.53
CA GLY A 91 -9.05 6.39 -4.29
C GLY A 91 -8.31 6.98 -5.49
N TRP A 92 -7.39 6.20 -6.05
CA TRP A 92 -6.52 6.65 -7.14
C TRP A 92 -6.85 5.96 -8.46
N CYS A 93 -7.22 6.72 -9.48
CA CYS A 93 -7.39 6.22 -10.86
C CYS A 93 -6.23 6.70 -11.75
N HIS A 94 -5.57 5.83 -12.51
CA HIS A 94 -4.38 6.24 -13.27
C HIS A 94 -4.65 7.26 -14.38
N ASN A 95 -5.86 7.30 -14.93
CA ASN A 95 -6.25 8.31 -15.92
C ASN A 95 -6.72 9.64 -15.32
N TYR A 96 -7.23 9.62 -14.08
CA TYR A 96 -7.96 10.76 -13.49
C TYR A 96 -7.27 11.34 -12.25
N GLY A 97 -6.24 10.66 -11.73
CA GLY A 97 -5.60 10.97 -10.46
C GLY A 97 -6.48 10.61 -9.27
N CYS A 98 -6.31 11.35 -8.18
CA CYS A 98 -7.03 11.13 -6.94
C CYS A 98 -8.48 11.62 -7.01
N THR A 99 -9.42 10.78 -6.61
CA THR A 99 -10.86 11.05 -6.66
C THR A 99 -11.60 10.46 -5.47
N ASP A 100 -12.73 11.05 -5.14
CA ASP A 100 -13.70 10.57 -4.14
C ASP A 100 -14.65 9.49 -4.70
N ASN A 101 -14.62 9.24 -6.03
CA ASN A 101 -15.52 8.29 -6.70
C ASN A 101 -14.76 7.30 -7.60
N PRO A 102 -13.77 6.56 -7.06
CA PRO A 102 -12.93 5.68 -7.87
C PRO A 102 -13.71 4.52 -8.49
N GLU A 103 -14.72 3.99 -7.80
CA GLU A 103 -15.59 2.91 -8.30
C GLU A 103 -16.28 3.27 -9.63
N LYS A 104 -16.58 4.55 -9.84
CA LYS A 104 -17.22 5.04 -11.07
C LYS A 104 -16.21 5.35 -12.18
N LEU A 105 -15.06 5.91 -11.83
CA LEU A 105 -14.07 6.41 -12.80
C LEU A 105 -13.06 5.34 -13.25
N CYS A 106 -12.79 4.33 -12.41
CA CYS A 106 -11.89 3.23 -12.69
C CYS A 106 -12.40 1.93 -12.04
N PRO A 107 -13.53 1.36 -12.52
CA PRO A 107 -14.23 0.24 -11.87
C PRO A 107 -13.44 -1.06 -11.78
N TYR A 108 -12.42 -1.23 -12.62
CA TYR A 108 -11.57 -2.42 -12.66
C TYR A 108 -10.29 -2.28 -11.83
N ALA A 109 -10.02 -1.10 -11.29
CA ALA A 109 -8.79 -0.82 -10.57
C ALA A 109 -8.98 -1.05 -9.06
N GLU A 110 -8.00 -1.69 -8.44
CA GLU A 110 -7.92 -1.82 -6.98
C GLU A 110 -7.38 -0.50 -6.40
N THR A 111 -8.28 0.42 -6.08
CA THR A 111 -7.99 1.87 -5.94
C THR A 111 -8.06 2.39 -4.51
N VAL A 112 -8.68 1.61 -3.63
CA VAL A 112 -8.94 1.96 -2.24
C VAL A 112 -7.82 1.36 -1.40
N ALA A 113 -7.07 2.20 -0.68
CA ALA A 113 -6.26 1.68 0.41
C ALA A 113 -7.22 1.04 1.42
N GLU A 114 -7.05 -0.25 1.67
CA GLU A 114 -7.56 -0.82 2.91
C GLU A 114 -7.02 0.06 4.05
N LYS A 115 -7.92 0.64 4.86
CA LYS A 115 -7.56 1.40 6.07
C LYS A 115 -6.55 0.54 6.81
N SER A 116 -5.31 1.01 6.81
CA SER A 116 -4.12 0.21 7.05
C SER A 116 -4.30 -0.76 8.23
N ASN A 117 -4.06 -2.05 7.97
CA ASN A 117 -3.36 -2.84 8.96
C ASN A 117 -2.09 -2.05 9.30
N LEU A 118 -1.81 -1.86 10.59
CA LEU A 118 -0.71 -1.06 11.17
C LEU A 118 0.71 -1.39 10.63
N THR A 119 0.84 -2.30 9.66
CA THR A 119 2.06 -2.75 8.97
C THR A 119 2.45 -1.90 7.75
N GLY A 120 1.61 -0.97 7.28
CA GLY A 120 2.06 0.17 6.46
C GLY A 120 2.30 -0.05 4.95
N GLU A 121 2.03 -1.22 4.38
CA GLU A 121 2.09 -1.40 2.92
C GLU A 121 0.77 -1.01 2.26
N VAL A 122 0.79 0.10 1.52
CA VAL A 122 -0.34 0.47 0.67
C VAL A 122 -0.25 -0.32 -0.64
N LYS A 123 -0.93 -1.47 -0.69
CA LYS A 123 -1.05 -2.31 -1.90
C LYS A 123 -2.05 -1.76 -2.94
N ALA A 124 -2.34 -0.46 -2.93
CA ALA A 124 -3.24 0.20 -3.88
C ALA A 124 -2.51 1.02 -4.97
N CYS A 125 -1.19 1.21 -4.83
CA CYS A 125 -0.37 1.97 -5.77
C CYS A 125 0.58 1.07 -6.56
N PRO A 126 0.89 1.39 -7.82
CA PRO A 126 1.88 0.64 -8.58
C PRO A 126 3.25 0.65 -7.93
N HIS A 127 3.85 -0.53 -7.83
CA HIS A 127 5.10 -0.73 -7.11
C HIS A 127 5.96 -1.80 -7.79
N ILE A 128 7.26 -1.55 -7.88
CA ILE A 128 8.24 -2.50 -8.39
C ILE A 128 8.71 -3.38 -7.24
N TYR A 129 8.52 -4.70 -7.38
CA TYR A 129 9.07 -5.67 -6.45
C TYR A 129 10.53 -5.97 -6.79
N HIS A 130 11.43 -5.66 -5.87
CA HIS A 130 12.84 -6.00 -5.96
C HIS A 130 13.45 -6.13 -4.56
N ASP A 131 14.32 -7.11 -4.37
CA ASP A 131 15.04 -7.33 -3.12
C ASP A 131 16.40 -6.62 -3.21
N GLY A 132 16.50 -5.42 -2.62
CA GLY A 132 17.74 -4.63 -2.58
C GLY A 132 18.02 -3.80 -3.84
N PRO A 133 19.27 -3.31 -4.01
CA PRO A 133 19.67 -2.53 -5.19
C PRO A 133 19.80 -3.40 -6.44
N ILE A 134 19.51 -2.81 -7.59
CA ILE A 134 19.77 -3.42 -8.90
C ILE A 134 21.24 -3.17 -9.23
N THR A 135 22.05 -4.23 -9.28
CA THR A 135 23.47 -4.11 -9.65
C THR A 135 23.67 -4.30 -11.15
N VAL A 136 24.43 -3.40 -11.77
CA VAL A 136 24.67 -3.37 -13.21
C VAL A 136 26.17 -3.23 -13.51
N PRO A 137 26.75 -4.09 -14.36
CA PRO A 137 28.13 -3.90 -14.81
C PRO A 137 28.25 -2.70 -15.75
N ALA A 138 29.26 -1.87 -15.51
CA ALA A 138 29.62 -0.74 -16.37
C ALA A 138 30.12 -1.22 -17.74
N GLY A 139 29.82 -0.46 -18.80
CA GLY A 139 30.34 -0.70 -20.15
C GLY A 139 29.71 -1.90 -20.89
N VAL A 140 28.82 -2.65 -20.24
CA VAL A 140 28.14 -3.81 -20.82
C VAL A 140 26.72 -3.45 -21.26
N ARG A 141 26.29 -3.96 -22.40
CA ARG A 141 24.90 -3.85 -22.86
C ARG A 141 24.04 -4.82 -22.05
N ILE A 142 23.13 -4.28 -21.25
CA ILE A 142 22.29 -5.06 -20.34
C ILE A 142 20.80 -4.87 -20.61
N ASP A 143 20.04 -5.92 -20.33
CA ASP A 143 18.56 -5.94 -20.40
C ASP A 143 18.00 -5.91 -18.97
N LEU A 144 17.45 -4.77 -18.55
CA LEU A 144 16.82 -4.66 -17.23
C LEU A 144 15.40 -5.24 -17.26
N LYS A 145 15.12 -6.11 -16.30
CA LYS A 145 13.77 -6.66 -16.08
C LYS A 145 13.38 -6.46 -14.62
N VAL A 146 12.16 -5.98 -14.38
CA VAL A 146 11.64 -5.78 -13.03
C VAL A 146 10.18 -6.20 -12.93
N LYS A 147 9.78 -6.73 -11.78
CA LYS A 147 8.39 -7.14 -11.54
C LYS A 147 7.58 -5.94 -11.05
N LEU A 148 6.47 -5.64 -11.72
CA LEU A 148 5.59 -4.54 -11.41
C LEU A 148 4.25 -5.06 -10.87
N PHE A 149 3.84 -4.59 -9.71
CA PHE A 149 2.45 -4.62 -9.30
C PHE A 149 1.70 -3.48 -10.00
N ALA A 150 0.70 -3.80 -10.80
CA ALA A 150 -0.14 -2.84 -11.51
C ALA A 150 -1.62 -3.13 -11.20
N PRO A 151 -2.22 -2.46 -10.19
CA PRO A 151 -3.61 -2.71 -9.77
C PRO A 151 -4.66 -2.20 -10.77
N ASP A 152 -4.27 -1.31 -11.68
CA ASP A 152 -5.14 -0.75 -12.70
C ASP A 152 -4.79 -1.37 -14.07
N PRO A 153 -5.71 -2.15 -14.68
CA PRO A 153 -5.47 -2.80 -15.96
C PRO A 153 -5.08 -1.84 -17.08
N ILE A 154 -5.46 -0.55 -16.99
CA ILE A 154 -5.14 0.41 -18.03
C ILE A 154 -3.64 0.67 -18.19
N ILE A 155 -2.84 0.38 -17.16
CA ILE A 155 -1.38 0.54 -17.21
C ILE A 155 -0.78 -0.36 -18.30
N TYR A 156 -1.39 -1.52 -18.58
CA TYR A 156 -0.95 -2.43 -19.62
C TYR A 156 -1.11 -1.88 -21.04
N ASP A 157 -2.02 -0.92 -21.23
CA ASP A 157 -2.24 -0.23 -22.49
C ASP A 157 -1.41 1.06 -22.60
N LYS A 158 -0.65 1.43 -21.56
CA LYS A 158 0.21 2.62 -21.57
C LYS A 158 1.61 2.30 -22.08
N GLU A 159 2.23 3.33 -22.67
CA GLU A 159 3.66 3.29 -22.94
C GLU A 159 4.45 3.39 -21.63
N ILE A 160 5.15 2.31 -21.28
CA ILE A 160 6.03 2.27 -20.13
C ILE A 160 7.40 2.85 -20.51
N ILE A 161 7.93 3.70 -19.66
CA ILE A 161 9.26 4.29 -19.77
C ILE A 161 10.06 3.88 -18.54
N CYS A 162 11.21 3.24 -18.73
CA CYS A 162 12.19 3.04 -17.68
C CYS A 162 13.08 4.28 -17.59
N GLN A 163 12.91 5.04 -16.53
CA GLN A 163 13.70 6.21 -16.22
C GLN A 163 14.85 5.80 -15.29
N ILE A 164 16.08 5.85 -15.81
CA ILE A 164 17.29 5.54 -15.07
C ILE A 164 18.05 6.83 -14.81
N LYS A 165 18.42 7.08 -13.56
CA LYS A 165 19.26 8.20 -13.18
C LYS A 165 20.54 7.66 -12.55
N VAL A 166 21.71 7.90 -13.14
CA VAL A 166 23.02 7.51 -12.58
C VAL A 166 23.90 8.74 -12.58
N GLN A 167 24.52 9.08 -11.44
CA GLN A 167 25.40 10.26 -11.29
C GLN A 167 24.82 11.57 -11.89
N GLY A 168 23.51 11.77 -11.75
CA GLY A 168 22.83 12.95 -12.30
C GLY A 168 22.50 12.89 -13.80
N LYS A 169 22.98 11.89 -14.55
CA LYS A 169 22.57 11.63 -15.93
C LYS A 169 21.26 10.87 -15.96
N LEU A 170 20.25 11.46 -16.60
CA LEU A 170 18.93 10.87 -16.78
C LEU A 170 18.81 10.19 -18.15
N SER A 171 18.39 8.93 -18.16
CA SER A 171 18.15 8.13 -19.36
C SER A 171 16.71 7.63 -19.38
N HIS A 172 16.02 7.80 -20.50
CA HIS A 172 14.67 7.27 -20.73
C HIS A 172 14.74 6.14 -21.73
N LEU A 173 14.36 4.95 -21.30
CA LEU A 173 14.31 3.75 -22.13
C LEU A 173 12.86 3.36 -22.33
N LYS A 174 12.52 2.94 -23.54
CA LYS A 174 11.22 2.31 -23.78
C LYS A 174 11.14 1.02 -22.94
N GLY A 175 9.98 0.77 -22.34
CA GLY A 175 9.68 -0.45 -21.61
C GLY A 175 8.56 -1.24 -22.29
N LEU A 176 8.58 -2.56 -22.11
CA LEU A 176 7.52 -3.47 -22.50
C LEU A 176 6.99 -4.17 -21.24
N LEU A 177 5.71 -4.01 -20.93
CA LEU A 177 5.06 -4.69 -19.81
C LEU A 177 4.36 -5.96 -20.31
N LEU A 178 4.80 -7.12 -19.81
CA LEU A 178 4.21 -8.42 -20.09
C LEU A 178 4.08 -9.20 -18.77
N ASN A 179 2.88 -9.68 -18.45
CA ASN A 179 2.63 -10.54 -17.29
C ASN A 179 3.24 -10.00 -15.98
N ASN A 180 2.99 -8.74 -15.64
CA ASN A 180 3.57 -8.05 -14.47
C ASN A 180 5.11 -7.92 -14.49
N VAL A 181 5.77 -8.10 -15.63
CA VAL A 181 7.22 -7.89 -15.77
C VAL A 181 7.46 -6.80 -16.80
N VAL A 182 8.22 -5.78 -16.43
CA VAL A 182 8.67 -4.73 -17.34
C VAL A 182 10.07 -5.06 -17.84
N TYR A 183 10.21 -5.12 -19.15
CA TYR A 183 11.46 -5.27 -19.87
C TYR A 183 11.87 -3.93 -20.44
N CYS A 184 12.94 -3.34 -19.92
CA CYS A 184 13.50 -2.10 -20.43
C CYS A 184 14.34 -2.37 -21.67
N TYR A 185 14.30 -1.46 -22.64
CA TYR A 185 15.18 -1.54 -23.81
C TYR A 185 16.66 -1.58 -23.38
N PRO A 186 17.50 -2.34 -24.10
CA PRO A 186 18.89 -2.53 -23.70
C PRO A 186 19.66 -1.21 -23.61
N VAL A 187 20.48 -1.07 -22.58
CA VAL A 187 21.29 0.14 -22.31
C VAL A 187 22.72 -0.24 -21.92
N VAL A 188 23.65 0.68 -22.17
CA VAL A 188 25.01 0.63 -21.62
C VAL A 188 25.12 1.75 -20.60
N LEU A 189 25.38 1.39 -19.34
CA LEU A 189 25.66 2.35 -18.28
C LEU A 189 27.17 2.47 -18.10
N ASN A 190 27.64 3.68 -17.92
CA ASN A 190 29.05 3.94 -17.62
C ASN A 190 29.18 4.19 -16.13
N SER A 191 30.39 4.01 -15.63
CA SER A 191 30.75 4.32 -14.26
C SER A 191 32.02 5.15 -14.24
N ASP A 192 32.12 6.08 -13.29
CA ASP A 192 33.34 6.83 -12.99
C ASP A 192 34.08 6.26 -11.77
N ALA A 193 33.60 5.15 -11.18
CA ALA A 193 34.23 4.49 -10.04
C ALA A 193 35.74 4.26 -10.29
N THR A 194 36.56 4.51 -9.27
CA THR A 194 38.04 4.44 -9.38
C THR A 194 38.71 3.56 -8.34
N GLN A 195 38.01 3.17 -7.26
CA GLN A 195 38.58 2.45 -6.13
C GLN A 195 37.86 1.12 -5.87
N TYR A 196 38.55 0.16 -5.24
CA TYR A 196 37.92 -1.10 -4.83
C TYR A 196 36.77 -0.85 -3.87
N GLY A 197 35.62 -1.50 -4.14
CA GLY A 197 34.38 -1.28 -3.38
C GLY A 197 33.62 0.00 -3.76
N ASP A 198 34.08 0.76 -4.75
CA ASP A 198 33.39 1.94 -5.27
C ASP A 198 32.38 1.54 -6.36
N SER A 199 31.21 2.18 -6.35
CA SER A 199 30.14 1.99 -7.32
C SER A 199 29.36 3.28 -7.49
N ASP A 200 28.81 3.49 -8.68
CA ASP A 200 28.00 4.66 -8.93
C ASP A 200 26.54 4.43 -8.57
N ASP A 201 26.08 5.23 -7.62
CA ASP A 201 24.69 5.23 -7.21
C ASP A 201 23.77 5.81 -8.29
N GLY A 202 22.61 5.20 -8.37
CA GLY A 202 21.54 5.59 -9.27
C GLY A 202 20.18 5.11 -8.81
N THR A 203 19.18 5.44 -9.61
CA THR A 203 17.80 5.01 -9.39
C THR A 203 17.16 4.55 -10.68
N LEU A 204 16.30 3.54 -10.55
CA LEU A 204 15.35 3.12 -11.57
C LEU A 204 13.94 3.51 -11.11
N ARG A 205 13.19 4.14 -12.01
CA ARG A 205 11.76 4.39 -11.85
C ARG A 205 11.03 4.05 -13.14
N LEU A 206 9.83 3.48 -13.04
CA LEU A 206 8.96 3.30 -14.18
C LEU A 206 8.00 4.49 -14.30
N VAL A 207 7.68 4.90 -15.53
CA VAL A 207 6.78 6.03 -15.83
C VAL A 207 5.80 5.66 -16.94
N TRP A 208 4.52 6.04 -16.89
CA TRP A 208 3.51 5.71 -17.91
C TRP A 208 2.35 6.72 -18.08
N GLY A 209 2.26 7.50 -19.15
CA GLY A 209 1.03 8.25 -19.52
C GLY A 209 0.22 8.98 -18.43
N GLY A 210 0.47 10.29 -18.22
CA GLY A 210 -0.39 11.19 -17.44
C GLY A 210 0.28 11.92 -16.27
N ALA A 211 -0.51 12.55 -15.38
CA ALA A 211 0.01 13.26 -14.21
C ALA A 211 0.52 12.27 -13.16
N GLN A 212 1.84 12.30 -12.93
CA GLN A 212 2.57 11.51 -11.94
C GLN A 212 2.39 9.97 -12.03
N PRO A 213 2.58 9.36 -13.21
CA PRO A 213 2.30 7.96 -13.38
C PRO A 213 3.58 7.17 -13.21
N TYR A 214 4.12 7.20 -12.01
CA TYR A 214 5.38 6.55 -11.74
C TYR A 214 5.29 5.59 -10.58
N SER A 215 6.17 4.59 -10.63
CA SER A 215 6.37 3.63 -9.54
C SER A 215 7.16 4.25 -8.38
N ASN A 216 7.42 3.45 -7.34
CA ASN A 216 8.54 3.71 -6.44
C ASN A 216 9.88 3.80 -7.19
N GLU A 217 10.85 4.46 -6.55
CA GLU A 217 12.24 4.47 -6.97
C GLU A 217 12.95 3.24 -6.38
N LEU A 218 13.65 2.50 -7.23
CA LEU A 218 14.54 1.42 -6.82
C LEU A 218 15.98 1.91 -6.88
N PRO A 219 16.82 1.62 -5.87
CA PRO A 219 18.24 1.90 -5.94
C PRO A 219 18.88 1.05 -7.04
N LEU A 220 19.84 1.64 -7.75
CA LEU A 220 20.61 1.02 -8.81
C LEU A 220 22.08 1.34 -8.57
N GLU A 221 22.96 0.36 -8.71
CA GLU A 221 24.39 0.51 -8.50
C GLU A 221 25.12 0.06 -9.78
N VAL A 222 25.94 0.95 -10.34
CA VAL A 222 26.77 0.62 -11.49
C VAL A 222 28.18 0.34 -11.02
N TYR A 223 28.65 -0.89 -11.20
CA TYR A 223 29.97 -1.34 -10.74
C TYR A 223 30.92 -1.62 -11.91
N LYS A 224 32.22 -1.44 -11.68
CA LYS A 224 33.28 -1.83 -12.64
C LYS A 224 33.87 -3.19 -12.28
N CYS A 225 33.72 -4.15 -13.19
CA CYS A 225 34.26 -5.49 -13.01
C CYS A 225 35.78 -5.48 -12.82
N GLU A 226 36.50 -4.63 -13.56
CA GLU A 226 37.96 -4.55 -13.52
C GLU A 226 38.47 -4.16 -12.14
N ILE A 227 37.73 -3.30 -11.43
CA ILE A 227 38.09 -2.81 -10.11
C ILE A 227 37.76 -3.85 -9.05
N LEU A 228 36.58 -4.49 -9.12
CA LEU A 228 36.19 -5.55 -8.19
C LEU A 228 37.06 -6.81 -8.30
N GLY A 229 37.63 -7.08 -9.48
CA GLY A 229 38.51 -8.23 -9.69
C GLY A 229 39.96 -8.05 -9.22
N MET A 230 40.30 -6.90 -8.62
CA MET A 230 41.67 -6.63 -8.16
C MET A 230 42.03 -7.26 -6.81
N ASP A 231 41.04 -7.73 -6.04
CA ASP A 231 41.26 -8.39 -4.75
C ASP A 231 40.83 -9.87 -4.83
N CYS A 232 41.82 -10.75 -4.93
CA CYS A 232 41.62 -12.20 -5.04
C CYS A 232 41.77 -12.92 -3.68
N GLU A 233 41.90 -12.19 -2.56
CA GLU A 233 42.22 -12.75 -1.23
C GLU A 233 41.26 -12.26 -0.12
N SER A 234 39.98 -12.63 -0.21
CA SER A 234 39.04 -12.51 0.93
C SER A 234 38.52 -13.88 1.37
#